data_AF-A0A9D1NBR7-F1
#
_entry.id   AF-A0A9D1NBR7-F1
#
_cell.length_a   1.000
_cell.length_b   1.000
_cell.length_c   1.000
_cell.angle_alpha   90.00
_cell.angle_beta   90.00
_cell.angle_gamma   90.00
#
_symmetry.space_group_name_H-M   'P 1'
#
loop_
_entity.id
_entity.type
_entity.pdbx_description
1 polymer ?
#
loop_
_entity_poly.entity_id
_entity_poly.type
_entity_poly.pdbx_seq_one_letter_code
_entity_poly.pdbx_strand_id
1 'polypeptide(L)'
;MSNKPFVPQNCFFKGSYNPEYERLIQTVKIKCHKYNQLCPSDVVGHSEILQNLIGKLGKNATFVPPFWCDYGYNIEVGDFFYANHNCIIQDGSKVIFGDYVFVGPNCTFTTAEHAIDPEMRKNGIEISKPITIGNNVWIGAGSVILAGVTIGDNSVIGAGSVVNKDIPSNVVAVGVPCKILREITEDDKHRYPVYNGTY
;
A
#
# COMPACT_ATOMS: atom_id res chain seq x y z
N MET A 1 -21.14 -9.49 15.52
CA MET A 1 -19.66 -9.43 15.63
C MET A 1 -19.10 -10.18 14.44
N SER A 2 -18.58 -9.51 13.42
CA SER A 2 -18.09 -10.21 12.23
C SER A 2 -16.81 -10.97 12.58
N ASN A 3 -16.85 -12.31 12.51
CA ASN A 3 -15.66 -13.15 12.60
C ASN A 3 -14.73 -12.80 11.45
N LYS A 4 -13.79 -11.87 11.69
CA LYS A 4 -12.69 -11.61 10.77
C LYS A 4 -11.72 -12.79 10.92
N PRO A 5 -11.38 -13.51 9.84
CA PRO A 5 -10.40 -14.57 9.88
C PRO A 5 -9.08 -14.06 10.45
N PHE A 6 -8.49 -14.82 11.36
CA PHE A 6 -7.13 -14.58 11.83
C PHE A 6 -6.15 -15.07 10.77
N VAL A 7 -5.25 -14.18 10.33
CA VAL A 7 -4.14 -14.50 9.42
C VAL A 7 -2.86 -14.59 10.23
N PRO A 8 -2.21 -15.78 10.34
CA PRO A 8 -0.93 -15.91 11.01
C PRO A 8 0.14 -15.05 10.33
N GLN A 9 0.94 -14.35 11.14
CA GLN A 9 2.00 -13.46 10.64
C GLN A 9 3.37 -14.06 10.88
N ASN A 10 4.30 -13.80 9.97
CA ASN A 10 5.70 -14.24 10.07
C ASN A 10 5.89 -15.76 10.23
N CYS A 11 4.91 -16.56 9.83
CA CYS A 11 4.99 -18.02 9.80
C CYS A 11 4.22 -18.57 8.58
N PHE A 12 4.50 -19.82 8.21
CA PHE A 12 3.78 -20.48 7.14
C PHE A 12 2.37 -20.87 7.57
N PHE A 13 1.40 -20.59 6.71
CA PHE A 13 0.02 -21.03 6.87
C PHE A 13 -0.59 -21.33 5.49
N LYS A 14 -1.71 -22.05 5.49
CA LYS A 14 -2.48 -22.31 4.27
C LYS A 14 -3.40 -21.13 3.98
N GLY A 15 -2.89 -20.16 3.23
CA GLY A 15 -3.64 -18.97 2.84
C GLY A 15 -4.44 -19.16 1.55
N SER A 16 -3.83 -19.78 0.55
CA SER A 16 -4.53 -20.13 -0.68
C SER A 16 -5.41 -21.39 -0.49
N TYR A 17 -6.51 -21.49 -1.24
CA TYR A 17 -7.49 -22.59 -1.12
C TYR A 17 -8.11 -22.69 0.27
N ASN A 18 -8.13 -21.58 1.01
CA ASN A 18 -8.78 -21.47 2.29
C ASN A 18 -10.16 -20.83 2.09
N PRO A 19 -11.28 -21.59 2.19
CA PRO A 19 -12.61 -21.09 1.89
C PRO A 19 -13.06 -19.92 2.77
N GLU A 20 -12.51 -19.80 3.98
CA GLU A 20 -12.82 -18.68 4.88
C GLU A 20 -12.20 -17.38 4.36
N TYR A 21 -10.91 -17.42 4.00
CA TYR A 21 -10.20 -16.27 3.45
C TYR A 21 -10.77 -15.89 2.08
N GLU A 22 -10.99 -16.85 1.18
CA GLU A 22 -11.52 -16.61 -0.16
C GLU A 22 -12.91 -15.95 -0.14
N ARG A 23 -13.82 -16.40 0.76
CA ARG A 23 -15.15 -15.81 0.91
C ARG A 23 -15.08 -14.36 1.37
N LEU A 24 -14.18 -14.06 2.30
CA LEU A 24 -13.98 -12.70 2.76
C LEU A 24 -13.37 -11.83 1.65
N ILE A 25 -12.31 -12.30 0.99
CA ILE A 25 -11.64 -11.58 -0.09
C ILE A 25 -12.63 -11.29 -1.22
N GLN A 26 -13.51 -12.23 -1.56
CA GLN A 26 -14.58 -12.00 -2.53
C GLN A 26 -15.53 -10.87 -2.09
N THR A 27 -15.91 -10.84 -0.81
CA THR A 27 -16.78 -9.79 -0.26
C THR A 27 -16.12 -8.41 -0.32
N VAL A 28 -14.81 -8.35 -0.04
CA VAL A 28 -14.00 -7.13 -0.14
C VAL A 28 -13.86 -6.68 -1.60
N LYS A 29 -13.57 -7.60 -2.52
CA LYS A 29 -13.50 -7.30 -3.96
C LYS A 29 -14.81 -6.76 -4.52
N ILE A 30 -15.97 -7.19 -4.01
CA ILE A 30 -17.27 -6.58 -4.38
C ILE A 30 -17.34 -5.12 -3.93
N LYS A 31 -16.84 -4.78 -2.74
CA LYS A 31 -16.77 -3.37 -2.28
C LYS A 31 -15.80 -2.55 -3.12
N CYS A 32 -14.60 -3.07 -3.42
CA CYS A 32 -13.64 -2.44 -4.33
C CYS A 32 -14.26 -2.22 -5.71
N HIS A 33 -14.99 -3.21 -6.25
CA HIS A 33 -15.68 -3.06 -7.53
C HIS A 33 -16.68 -1.90 -7.49
N LYS A 34 -17.53 -1.82 -6.44
CA LYS A 34 -18.46 -0.68 -6.28
C LYS A 34 -17.73 0.65 -6.20
N TYR A 35 -16.67 0.73 -5.39
CA TYR A 35 -15.82 1.92 -5.28
C TYR A 35 -15.30 2.37 -6.64
N ASN A 36 -14.82 1.42 -7.44
CA ASN A 36 -14.21 1.66 -8.74
C ASN A 36 -15.20 2.07 -9.84
N GLN A 37 -16.51 1.98 -9.59
CA GLN A 37 -17.56 2.36 -10.54
C GLN A 37 -18.24 3.69 -10.18
N LEU A 38 -17.89 4.30 -9.04
CA LEU A 38 -18.46 5.59 -8.67
C LEU A 38 -17.99 6.69 -9.63
N CYS A 39 -18.86 7.68 -9.86
CA CYS A 39 -18.50 8.86 -10.62
C CYS A 39 -17.35 9.60 -9.92
N PRO A 40 -16.32 10.10 -10.62
CA PRO A 40 -15.22 10.85 -9.99
C PRO A 40 -15.67 12.05 -9.14
N SER A 41 -16.85 12.63 -9.43
CA SER A 41 -17.42 13.73 -8.64
C SER A 41 -18.13 13.29 -7.35
N ASP A 42 -18.38 11.99 -7.16
CA ASP A 42 -19.06 11.45 -5.98
C ASP A 42 -18.09 11.25 -4.81
N VAL A 43 -17.59 12.36 -4.27
CA VAL A 43 -16.63 12.36 -3.16
C VAL A 43 -17.22 11.72 -1.91
N VAL A 44 -18.52 11.91 -1.67
CA VAL A 44 -19.22 11.35 -0.50
C VAL A 44 -19.30 9.84 -0.60
N GLY A 45 -19.76 9.29 -1.74
CA GLY A 45 -19.85 7.85 -1.95
C GLY A 45 -18.50 7.15 -1.86
N HIS A 46 -17.43 7.76 -2.41
CA HIS A 46 -16.08 7.22 -2.27
C HIS A 46 -15.66 7.17 -0.78
N SER A 47 -15.88 8.25 -0.03
CA SER A 47 -15.53 8.31 1.40
C SER A 47 -16.29 7.28 2.23
N GLU A 48 -17.59 7.15 2.02
CA GLU A 48 -18.44 6.17 2.74
C GLU A 48 -17.98 4.74 2.50
N ILE A 49 -17.64 4.38 1.25
CA ILE A 49 -17.14 3.04 0.96
C ILE A 49 -15.79 2.81 1.63
N LEU A 50 -14.85 3.76 1.56
CA LEU A 50 -13.54 3.62 2.19
C LEU A 50 -13.66 3.45 3.72
N GLN A 51 -14.48 4.25 4.39
CA GLN A 51 -14.72 4.13 5.85
C GLN A 51 -15.23 2.75 6.27
N ASN A 52 -15.98 2.08 5.40
CA ASN A 52 -16.53 0.74 5.63
C ASN A 52 -15.66 -0.40 5.04
N LEU A 53 -14.58 -0.05 4.34
CA LEU A 53 -13.68 -0.97 3.66
C LEU A 53 -12.37 -1.11 4.43
N ILE A 54 -11.71 0.01 4.77
CA ILE A 54 -10.37 0.00 5.36
C ILE A 54 -10.38 0.13 6.88
N GLY A 55 -9.28 -0.23 7.53
CA GLY A 55 -9.16 -0.27 8.99
C GLY A 55 -9.10 1.10 9.64
N LYS A 56 -8.41 2.05 9.01
CA LYS A 56 -8.32 3.46 9.43
C LYS A 56 -8.19 4.36 8.21
N LEU A 57 -8.99 5.42 8.18
CA LEU A 57 -8.97 6.47 7.15
C LEU A 57 -8.73 7.82 7.83
N GLY A 58 -7.58 8.44 7.57
CA GLY A 58 -7.27 9.79 8.03
C GLY A 58 -8.04 10.88 7.29
N LYS A 59 -7.86 12.12 7.72
CA LYS A 59 -8.47 13.31 7.09
C LYS A 59 -7.91 13.51 5.69
N ASN A 60 -8.75 13.94 4.74
CA ASN A 60 -8.33 14.22 3.37
C ASN A 60 -7.55 13.07 2.69
N ALA A 61 -7.84 11.82 3.09
CA ALA A 61 -7.22 10.64 2.51
C ALA A 61 -7.99 10.20 1.24
N THR A 62 -7.26 9.94 0.15
CA THR A 62 -7.85 9.59 -1.15
C THR A 62 -7.14 8.40 -1.78
N PHE A 63 -7.92 7.48 -2.33
CA PHE A 63 -7.46 6.49 -3.31
C PHE A 63 -8.11 6.82 -4.65
N VAL A 64 -7.35 7.22 -5.65
CA VAL A 64 -7.93 7.49 -6.97
C VAL A 64 -8.30 6.15 -7.62
N PRO A 65 -9.56 5.93 -8.04
CA PRO A 65 -9.96 4.68 -8.66
C PRO A 65 -9.17 4.37 -9.96
N PRO A 66 -8.95 3.08 -10.28
CA PRO A 66 -9.35 1.92 -9.49
C PRO A 66 -8.38 1.63 -8.34
N PHE A 67 -8.93 1.12 -7.25
CA PHE A 67 -8.23 0.63 -6.06
C PHE A 67 -8.67 -0.81 -5.75
N TRP A 68 -7.72 -1.64 -5.35
CA TRP A 68 -7.97 -3.04 -4.98
C TRP A 68 -7.23 -3.43 -3.70
N CYS A 69 -7.93 -4.17 -2.83
CA CYS A 69 -7.35 -4.83 -1.68
C CYS A 69 -7.99 -6.20 -1.41
N ASP A 70 -7.35 -7.00 -0.54
CA ASP A 70 -7.79 -8.36 -0.22
C ASP A 70 -8.72 -8.39 1.00
N TYR A 71 -8.36 -7.70 2.09
CA TYR A 71 -9.11 -7.69 3.35
C TYR A 71 -9.68 -6.31 3.69
N GLY A 72 -9.01 -5.24 3.27
CA GLY A 72 -9.31 -3.85 3.56
C GLY A 72 -9.01 -3.45 5.01
N TYR A 73 -9.52 -4.20 6.00
CA TYR A 73 -9.42 -3.82 7.42
C TYR A 73 -8.00 -3.83 8.00
N ASN A 74 -7.01 -4.37 7.26
CA ASN A 74 -5.61 -4.32 7.65
C ASN A 74 -4.90 -3.06 7.12
N ILE A 75 -5.57 -2.25 6.30
CA ILE A 75 -5.03 -1.00 5.76
C ILE A 75 -5.36 0.14 6.71
N GLU A 76 -4.32 0.89 7.08
CA GLU A 76 -4.44 2.11 7.86
C GLU A 76 -3.72 3.24 7.13
N VAL A 77 -4.41 4.35 6.88
CA VAL A 77 -3.79 5.55 6.29
C VAL A 77 -3.92 6.73 7.24
N GLY A 78 -2.86 7.53 7.31
CA GLY A 78 -2.81 8.80 8.04
C GLY A 78 -3.56 9.94 7.35
N ASP A 79 -3.41 11.13 7.91
CA ASP A 79 -3.98 12.36 7.38
C ASP A 79 -3.24 12.79 6.10
N PHE A 80 -3.96 13.35 5.13
CA PHE A 80 -3.44 13.84 3.85
C PHE A 80 -2.73 12.76 3.01
N PHE A 81 -3.20 11.52 3.11
CA PHE A 81 -2.78 10.41 2.25
C PHE A 81 -3.35 10.57 0.83
N TYR A 82 -2.50 10.40 -0.18
CA TYR A 82 -2.92 10.38 -1.58
C TYR A 82 -2.34 9.17 -2.31
N ALA A 83 -3.19 8.29 -2.81
CA ALA A 83 -2.81 7.26 -3.76
C ALA A 83 -3.42 7.53 -5.13
N ASN A 84 -2.58 7.58 -6.16
CA ASN A 84 -3.01 7.76 -7.53
C ASN A 84 -3.58 6.45 -8.12
N HIS A 85 -4.03 6.51 -9.38
CA HIS A 85 -4.72 5.44 -10.09
C HIS A 85 -4.02 4.07 -9.99
N ASN A 86 -4.81 3.00 -9.95
CA ASN A 86 -4.36 1.61 -10.01
C ASN A 86 -3.48 1.22 -8.81
N CYS A 87 -3.81 1.69 -7.60
CA CYS A 87 -3.17 1.23 -6.38
C CYS A 87 -3.68 -0.17 -5.99
N ILE A 88 -2.77 -1.09 -5.69
CA ILE A 88 -3.09 -2.46 -5.27
C ILE A 88 -2.43 -2.71 -3.91
N ILE A 89 -3.21 -3.12 -2.91
CA ILE A 89 -2.71 -3.45 -1.58
C ILE A 89 -3.19 -4.84 -1.15
N GLN A 90 -2.31 -5.83 -1.20
CA GLN A 90 -2.58 -7.19 -0.72
C GLN A 90 -2.31 -7.24 0.79
N ASP A 91 -3.35 -6.98 1.59
CA ASP A 91 -3.28 -6.74 3.03
C ASP A 91 -3.63 -7.96 3.87
N GLY A 92 -2.97 -9.10 3.62
CA GLY A 92 -3.04 -10.27 4.51
C GLY A 92 -2.51 -9.99 5.92
N SER A 93 -1.64 -8.99 6.04
CA SER A 93 -1.19 -8.38 7.31
C SER A 93 -1.34 -6.86 7.25
N LYS A 94 -1.03 -6.20 8.37
CA LYS A 94 -1.12 -4.74 8.46
C LYS A 94 -0.30 -4.05 7.36
N VAL A 95 -0.91 -3.08 6.70
CA VAL A 95 -0.23 -2.11 5.83
C VAL A 95 -0.56 -0.73 6.36
N ILE A 96 0.44 -0.09 6.96
CA ILE A 96 0.27 1.18 7.66
C ILE A 96 0.97 2.27 6.86
N PHE A 97 0.26 3.36 6.61
CA PHE A 97 0.80 4.59 6.03
C PHE A 97 0.65 5.71 7.05
N GLY A 98 1.74 6.46 7.25
CA GLY A 98 1.75 7.68 8.04
C GLY A 98 0.98 8.83 7.38
N ASP A 99 1.22 10.04 7.88
CA ASP A 99 0.63 11.26 7.38
C ASP A 99 1.39 11.80 6.15
N TYR A 100 0.71 12.55 5.29
CA TYR A 100 1.28 13.22 4.10
C TYR A 100 2.01 12.28 3.13
N VAL A 101 1.54 11.04 3.01
CA VAL A 101 2.11 10.05 2.08
C VAL A 101 1.52 10.22 0.69
N PHE A 102 2.39 10.26 -0.32
CA PHE A 102 2.03 10.29 -1.73
C PHE A 102 2.44 8.98 -2.41
N VAL A 103 1.48 8.31 -3.03
CA VAL A 103 1.68 7.09 -3.82
C VAL A 103 1.34 7.39 -5.27
N GLY A 104 2.33 7.24 -6.14
CA GLY A 104 2.19 7.36 -7.59
C GLY A 104 1.30 6.26 -8.19
N PRO A 105 0.94 6.38 -9.48
CA PRO A 105 0.04 5.44 -10.12
C PRO A 105 0.70 4.06 -10.29
N ASN A 106 -0.12 3.02 -10.36
CA ASN A 106 0.30 1.62 -10.58
C ASN A 106 1.22 1.04 -9.50
N CYS A 107 1.16 1.54 -8.26
CA CYS A 107 1.95 1.00 -7.17
C CYS A 107 1.30 -0.24 -6.55
N THR A 108 2.13 -1.20 -6.12
CA THR A 108 1.69 -2.43 -5.45
C THR A 108 2.35 -2.58 -4.08
N PHE A 109 1.56 -2.91 -3.07
CA PHE A 109 2.01 -3.26 -1.72
C PHE A 109 1.56 -4.69 -1.44
N THR A 110 2.50 -5.58 -1.14
CA THR A 110 2.17 -6.98 -0.92
C THR A 110 2.73 -7.49 0.39
N THR A 111 1.86 -7.84 1.33
CA THR A 111 2.29 -8.48 2.58
C THR A 111 2.55 -9.97 2.41
N ALA A 112 2.13 -10.56 1.29
CA ALA A 112 2.17 -12.00 1.06
C ALA A 112 3.45 -12.44 0.33
N GLU A 113 3.99 -13.59 0.73
CA GLU A 113 4.95 -14.36 -0.06
C GLU A 113 4.49 -15.82 -0.10
N HIS A 114 4.66 -16.50 -1.23
CA HIS A 114 4.44 -17.94 -1.28
C HIS A 114 5.68 -18.72 -0.85
N ALA A 115 5.46 -19.93 -0.35
CA ALA A 115 6.56 -20.86 -0.11
C ALA A 115 7.40 -21.04 -1.40
N ILE A 116 8.73 -20.99 -1.26
CA ILE A 116 9.65 -21.23 -2.37
C ILE A 116 9.60 -22.70 -2.79
N ASP A 117 9.44 -23.61 -1.82
CA ASP A 117 9.24 -25.03 -2.07
C ASP A 117 7.97 -25.27 -2.91
N PRO A 118 8.07 -25.97 -4.06
CA PRO A 118 6.96 -26.15 -4.97
C PRO A 118 5.82 -26.99 -4.40
N GLU A 119 6.09 -27.98 -3.55
CA GLU A 119 5.04 -28.81 -2.94
C GLU A 119 4.26 -28.03 -1.89
N MET A 120 4.96 -27.25 -1.04
CA MET A 120 4.31 -26.31 -0.13
C MET A 120 3.47 -25.29 -0.88
N ARG A 121 4.00 -24.68 -1.96
CA ARG A 121 3.25 -23.70 -2.76
C ARG A 121 2.03 -24.31 -3.45
N LYS A 122 2.16 -25.53 -3.98
CA LYS A 122 1.02 -26.29 -4.55
C LYS A 122 -0.07 -26.52 -3.52
N ASN A 123 0.30 -26.72 -2.26
CA ASN A 123 -0.63 -26.87 -1.14
C ASN A 123 -1.20 -25.54 -0.62
N GLY A 124 -0.88 -24.41 -1.27
CA GLY A 124 -1.39 -23.09 -0.94
C GLY A 124 -0.70 -22.44 0.27
N ILE A 125 0.52 -22.87 0.58
CA ILE A 125 1.28 -22.32 1.70
C ILE A 125 1.89 -20.97 1.35
N GLU A 126 1.65 -20.00 2.21
CA GLU A 126 2.16 -18.63 2.13
C GLU A 126 2.56 -18.13 3.53
N ILE A 127 3.21 -16.98 3.56
CA ILE A 127 3.53 -16.19 4.74
C ILE A 127 3.00 -14.78 4.52
N SER A 128 2.60 -14.11 5.59
CA SER A 128 2.24 -12.71 5.55
C SER A 128 3.08 -11.90 6.54
N LYS A 129 3.65 -10.78 6.07
CA LYS A 129 4.52 -9.89 6.87
C LYS A 129 4.05 -8.43 6.70
N PRO A 130 3.88 -7.68 7.80
CA PRO A 130 3.34 -6.32 7.73
C PRO A 130 4.25 -5.36 6.96
N ILE A 131 3.66 -4.31 6.38
CA ILE A 131 4.39 -3.20 5.75
C ILE A 131 4.11 -1.91 6.53
N THR A 132 5.15 -1.12 6.76
CA THR A 132 5.03 0.18 7.44
C THR A 132 5.66 1.27 6.58
N ILE A 133 4.88 2.29 6.25
CA ILE A 133 5.32 3.49 5.54
C ILE A 133 5.22 4.67 6.49
N GLY A 134 6.35 5.35 6.71
CA GLY A 134 6.47 6.52 7.55
C GLY A 134 5.73 7.75 7.02
N ASN A 135 5.91 8.86 7.70
CA ASN A 135 5.31 10.15 7.34
C ASN A 135 6.06 10.81 6.19
N ASN A 136 5.37 11.64 5.40
CA ASN A 136 5.95 12.46 4.32
C ASN A 136 6.69 11.62 3.25
N VAL A 137 6.33 10.35 3.08
CA VAL A 137 6.96 9.47 2.09
C VAL A 137 6.34 9.71 0.71
N TRP A 138 7.18 9.74 -0.33
CA TRP A 138 6.72 9.71 -1.71
C TRP A 138 7.16 8.43 -2.41
N ILE A 139 6.18 7.68 -2.94
CA ILE A 139 6.40 6.44 -3.69
C ILE A 139 6.12 6.70 -5.17
N GLY A 140 7.14 6.60 -6.00
CA GLY A 140 7.07 6.84 -7.43
C GLY A 140 6.27 5.78 -8.19
N ALA A 141 5.76 6.16 -9.36
CA ALA A 141 4.88 5.32 -10.19
C ALA A 141 5.43 3.91 -10.44
N GLY A 142 4.57 2.90 -10.42
CA GLY A 142 4.94 1.52 -10.75
C GLY A 142 5.86 0.83 -9.73
N SER A 143 6.03 1.40 -8.52
CA SER A 143 6.85 0.78 -7.48
C SER A 143 6.13 -0.40 -6.82
N VAL A 144 6.92 -1.40 -6.40
CA VAL A 144 6.45 -2.58 -5.68
C VAL A 144 7.12 -2.62 -4.31
N ILE A 145 6.32 -2.63 -3.25
CA ILE A 145 6.77 -2.75 -1.86
C ILE A 145 6.50 -4.18 -1.38
N LEU A 146 7.56 -4.92 -1.06
CA LEU A 146 7.48 -6.33 -0.68
C LEU A 146 7.19 -6.52 0.82
N ALA A 147 6.81 -7.75 1.15
CA ALA A 147 6.39 -8.16 2.49
C ALA A 147 7.46 -7.85 3.55
N GLY A 148 7.04 -7.27 4.67
CA GLY A 148 7.93 -7.02 5.81
C GLY A 148 8.71 -5.71 5.75
N VAL A 149 8.58 -4.93 4.67
CA VAL A 149 9.35 -3.69 4.48
C VAL A 149 8.82 -2.55 5.36
N THR A 150 9.75 -1.84 5.98
CA THR A 150 9.54 -0.52 6.58
C THR A 150 10.24 0.57 5.76
N ILE A 151 9.51 1.64 5.41
CA ILE A 151 10.07 2.85 4.78
C ILE A 151 10.00 3.99 5.80
N GLY A 152 11.16 4.53 6.16
CA GLY A 152 11.29 5.63 7.10
C GLY A 152 10.81 6.97 6.54
N ASP A 153 10.48 7.88 7.45
CA ASP A 153 9.94 9.20 7.18
C ASP A 153 10.72 10.01 6.13
N ASN A 154 10.01 10.88 5.41
CA ASN A 154 10.52 11.83 4.41
C ASN A 154 11.17 11.19 3.17
N SER A 155 11.24 9.86 3.10
CA SER A 155 11.95 9.17 2.02
C SER A 155 11.20 9.18 0.70
N VAL A 156 11.97 9.13 -0.38
CA VAL A 156 11.48 9.06 -1.75
C VAL A 156 11.86 7.71 -2.36
N ILE A 157 10.88 6.97 -2.84
CA ILE A 157 11.07 5.77 -3.65
C ILE A 157 10.91 6.16 -5.12
N GLY A 158 11.94 5.98 -5.93
CA GLY A 158 11.87 6.27 -7.36
C GLY A 158 10.90 5.35 -8.09
N ALA A 159 10.36 5.83 -9.21
CA ALA A 159 9.45 5.04 -10.05
C ALA A 159 10.07 3.70 -10.50
N GLY A 160 9.23 2.66 -10.59
CA GLY A 160 9.62 1.32 -11.00
C GLY A 160 10.50 0.55 -10.01
N SER A 161 10.62 1.01 -8.76
CA SER A 161 11.48 0.36 -7.77
C SER A 161 10.85 -0.90 -7.21
N VAL A 162 11.67 -1.92 -6.93
CA VAL A 162 11.27 -3.13 -6.18
C VAL A 162 11.92 -3.06 -4.81
N VAL A 163 11.16 -2.61 -3.82
CA VAL A 163 11.62 -2.42 -2.44
C VAL A 163 11.53 -3.74 -1.70
N ASN A 164 12.68 -4.38 -1.50
CA ASN A 164 12.81 -5.70 -0.89
C ASN A 164 13.53 -5.69 0.47
N LYS A 165 13.87 -4.50 0.97
CA LYS A 165 14.52 -4.25 2.26
C LYS A 165 14.05 -2.91 2.80
N ASP A 166 14.19 -2.73 4.11
CA ASP A 166 13.86 -1.48 4.78
C ASP A 166 14.65 -0.31 4.19
N ILE A 167 13.99 0.84 4.14
CA ILE A 167 14.54 2.12 3.67
C ILE A 167 14.61 3.05 4.89
N PRO A 168 15.78 3.61 5.25
CA PRO A 168 15.87 4.55 6.36
C PRO A 168 15.18 5.87 6.00
N SER A 169 14.96 6.74 6.98
CA SER A 169 14.40 8.08 6.76
C SER A 169 15.35 8.99 5.97
N ASN A 170 14.80 10.03 5.33
CA ASN A 170 15.52 11.12 4.66
C ASN A 170 16.41 10.70 3.48
N VAL A 171 16.02 9.67 2.73
CA VAL A 171 16.79 9.21 1.55
C VAL A 171 15.96 9.19 0.28
N VAL A 172 16.65 9.27 -0.84
CA VAL A 172 16.14 8.86 -2.15
C VAL A 172 16.64 7.45 -2.42
N ALA A 173 15.73 6.51 -2.67
CA ALA A 173 16.04 5.13 -3.00
C ALA A 173 15.38 4.73 -4.33
N VAL A 174 16.11 4.00 -5.19
CA VAL A 174 15.63 3.64 -6.54
C VAL A 174 16.08 2.23 -6.95
N GLY A 175 15.39 1.64 -7.92
CA GLY A 175 15.90 0.54 -8.74
C GLY A 175 15.33 -0.85 -8.42
N VAL A 176 15.89 -1.86 -9.11
CA VAL A 176 15.51 -3.28 -8.99
C VAL A 176 16.77 -4.14 -8.79
N PRO A 177 17.06 -4.60 -7.57
CA PRO A 177 16.38 -4.27 -6.31
C PRO A 177 16.59 -2.80 -5.92
N CYS A 178 15.67 -2.25 -5.13
CA CYS A 178 15.75 -0.88 -4.64
C CYS A 178 16.98 -0.70 -3.74
N LYS A 179 17.73 0.37 -3.97
CA LYS A 179 18.91 0.75 -3.19
C LYS A 179 18.85 2.24 -2.88
N ILE A 180 19.41 2.60 -1.72
CA ILE A 180 19.64 4.00 -1.37
C ILE A 180 20.56 4.60 -2.44
N LEU A 181 20.09 5.66 -3.11
CA LEU A 181 20.84 6.41 -4.11
C LEU A 181 21.65 7.51 -3.42
N ARG A 182 21.01 8.28 -2.55
CA ARG A 182 21.60 9.37 -1.77
C ARG A 182 20.67 9.84 -0.66
N GLU A 183 21.18 10.66 0.24
CA GLU A 183 20.40 11.43 1.20
C GLU A 183 19.66 12.59 0.53
N ILE A 184 18.56 13.02 1.14
CA ILE A 184 17.86 14.27 0.82
C ILE A 184 18.60 15.42 1.48
N THR A 185 18.89 16.48 0.73
CA THR A 185 19.66 17.64 1.20
C THR A 185 18.90 18.94 0.98
N GLU A 186 19.41 20.04 1.55
CA GLU A 186 18.84 21.38 1.34
C GLU A 186 18.81 21.79 -0.14
N ASP A 187 19.75 21.29 -0.95
CA ASP A 187 19.78 21.55 -2.40
C ASP A 187 18.51 21.07 -3.11
N ASP A 188 17.83 20.05 -2.57
CA ASP A 188 16.58 19.53 -3.15
C ASP A 188 15.45 20.57 -3.15
N LYS A 189 15.47 21.54 -2.23
CA LYS A 189 14.51 22.67 -2.20
C LYS A 189 14.66 23.60 -3.39
N HIS A 190 15.83 23.60 -4.03
CA HIS A 190 16.19 24.49 -5.13
C HIS A 190 16.42 23.73 -6.43
N ARG A 191 16.04 22.44 -6.49
CA ARG A 191 16.20 21.60 -7.68
C ARG A 191 15.49 22.15 -8.91
N TYR A 192 14.36 22.84 -8.73
CA TYR A 192 13.58 23.46 -9.80
C TYR A 192 13.21 24.91 -9.44
N PRO A 193 12.99 25.79 -10.43
CA PRO A 193 12.50 27.14 -10.18
C PRO A 193 11.14 27.13 -9.49
N VAL A 194 10.95 28.03 -8.51
CA VAL A 194 9.66 28.25 -7.85
C VAL A 194 8.80 29.17 -8.71
N TYR A 195 7.58 28.74 -9.04
CA TYR A 195 6.61 29.59 -9.72
C TYR A 195 6.06 30.65 -8.74
N ASN A 196 6.33 31.93 -9.04
CA ASN A 196 5.96 33.08 -8.18
C ASN A 196 4.64 33.77 -8.59
N GLY A 197 3.79 33.12 -9.40
CA GLY A 197 2.49 33.66 -9.79
C GLY A 197 1.42 33.49 -8.70
N THR A 198 0.25 34.11 -8.90
CA THR A 198 -0.94 33.89 -8.06
C THR A 198 -1.67 32.62 -8.50
N TYR A 199 -2.02 31.76 -7.54
CA TYR A 199 -2.92 30.61 -7.73
C TYR A 199 -4.38 31.05 -7.83
#